data_AF-A0A4Q5SP12-F1
#
_entry.id   AF-A0A4Q5SP12-F1
#
_cell.length_a   1.000
_cell.length_b   1.000
_cell.length_c   1.000
_cell.angle_alpha   90.00
_cell.angle_beta   90.00
_cell.angle_gamma   90.00
#
_symmetry.space_group_name_H-M   'P 1'
#
loop_
_entity.id
_entity.type
_entity.pdbx_description
1 polymer ?
#
loop_
_entity_poly.entity_id
_entity_poly.type
_entity_poly.pdbx_seq_one_letter_code
_entity_poly.pdbx_strand_id
1 'polypeptide(L)' 'HRIESVPGTHTVIYDSEIDTIEFKHTAHNRNGFALGAVLAAEWMQDKKGFYTVHDMFNFTF' A
#
# COMPACT_ATOMS: atom_id res chain seq x y z
N HIS A 1 5.46 -19.01 1.51
CA HIS A 1 5.47 -19.54 2.90
C HIS A 1 4.48 -18.72 3.72
N ARG A 2 3.64 -19.35 4.56
CA ARG A 2 2.70 -18.65 5.45
C ARG A 2 3.26 -18.72 6.88
N ILE A 3 3.42 -17.57 7.50
CA ILE A 3 3.81 -17.44 8.91
C ILE A 3 2.58 -16.91 9.65
N GLU A 4 2.18 -17.57 10.72
CA GLU A 4 1.04 -17.10 11.52
C GLU A 4 1.32 -15.74 12.16
N SER A 5 0.28 -14.94 12.33
CA SER A 5 0.34 -13.60 12.91
C SER A 5 1.10 -12.53 12.09
N VAL A 6 1.56 -12.84 10.88
CA VAL A 6 2.06 -11.84 9.92
C VAL A 6 0.90 -11.35 9.06
N PRO A 7 0.53 -10.05 9.09
CA PRO A 7 -0.54 -9.50 8.26
C PRO A 7 -0.31 -9.71 6.76
N GLY A 8 0.94 -9.55 6.31
CA GLY A 8 1.35 -9.86 4.95
C GLY A 8 2.66 -9.18 4.55
N THR A 9 3.43 -9.87 3.72
CA THR A 9 4.59 -9.31 3.01
C THR A 9 4.36 -9.53 1.52
N HIS A 10 4.44 -8.47 0.73
CA HIS A 10 4.30 -8.50 -0.71
C HIS A 10 5.61 -8.05 -1.35
N THR A 11 6.08 -8.79 -2.34
CA THR A 11 7.32 -8.50 -3.04
C THR A 11 7.08 -8.57 -4.54
N VAL A 12 7.51 -7.55 -5.27
CA VAL A 12 7.61 -7.54 -6.73
C VAL A 12 9.09 -7.59 -7.07
N ILE A 13 9.48 -8.58 -7.86
CA ILE A 13 10.87 -8.80 -8.26
C ILE A 13 10.94 -8.68 -9.78
N TYR A 14 11.85 -7.83 -10.25
CA TYR A 14 12.31 -7.82 -11.62
C TYR A 14 13.69 -8.42 -11.64
N ASP A 15 13.86 -9.53 -12.37
CA ASP A 15 15.10 -10.32 -12.36
C ASP A 15 15.60 -10.53 -13.78
N SER A 16 16.91 -10.53 -13.94
CA SER A 16 17.62 -10.75 -15.21
C SER A 16 18.93 -11.48 -14.96
N GLU A 17 19.65 -11.85 -16.01
CA GLU A 17 20.96 -12.51 -15.87
C GLU A 17 22.03 -11.63 -15.20
N ILE A 18 21.84 -10.30 -15.19
CA ILE A 18 22.85 -9.33 -14.78
C ILE A 18 22.44 -8.62 -13.48
N ASP A 19 21.15 -8.29 -13.35
CA ASP A 19 20.62 -7.48 -12.26
C ASP A 19 19.30 -8.02 -11.71
N THR A 20 19.07 -7.77 -10.42
CA THR A 20 17.81 -7.98 -9.71
C THR A 20 17.34 -6.68 -9.06
N ILE A 21 16.06 -6.34 -9.22
CA ILE A 21 15.40 -5.22 -8.55
C ILE A 21 14.23 -5.75 -7.73
N GLU A 22 14.20 -5.44 -6.42
CA GLU A 22 13.14 -5.85 -5.50
C GLU A 22 12.38 -4.64 -4.95
N PHE A 23 11.04 -4.67 -5.04
CA PHE A 23 10.13 -3.80 -4.29
C PHE A 23 9.38 -4.63 -3.26
N LYS A 24 9.58 -4.35 -1.97
CA LYS A 24 8.97 -5.10 -0.86
C LYS A 24 8.14 -4.21 0.06
N HIS A 25 6.89 -4.59 0.29
CA HIS A 25 6.00 -4.00 1.30
C HIS A 25 5.74 -5.03 2.41
N THR A 26 6.14 -4.72 3.64
CA THR A 26 5.94 -5.58 4.82
C THR A 26 5.01 -4.90 5.80
N ALA A 27 3.86 -5.51 6.11
CA ALA A 27 2.95 -5.03 7.14
C ALA A 27 3.24 -5.77 8.46
N HIS A 28 3.72 -5.05 9.48
CA HIS A 28 4.03 -5.62 10.79
C HIS A 28 2.80 -5.77 11.70
N ASN A 29 1.78 -4.94 11.50
CA ASN A 29 0.50 -4.98 12.19
C ASN A 29 -0.56 -4.26 11.33
N ARG A 30 -1.77 -4.05 11.87
CA ARG A 30 -2.88 -3.43 11.14
C ARG A 30 -3.02 -1.91 11.32
N ASN A 31 -2.17 -1.29 12.13
CA ASN A 31 -2.30 0.13 12.46
C ASN A 31 -2.09 1.03 11.23
N GLY A 32 -1.23 0.63 10.29
CA GLY A 32 -1.01 1.35 9.04
C GLY A 32 -2.28 1.46 8.18
N PHE A 33 -3.09 0.38 8.13
CA PHE A 33 -4.37 0.41 7.41
C PHE A 33 -5.39 1.32 8.11
N ALA A 34 -5.45 1.26 9.44
CA ALA A 34 -6.34 2.12 10.22
C ALA A 34 -5.99 3.61 10.05
N LEU A 35 -4.70 3.95 10.08
CA LEU A 35 -4.21 5.29 9.81
C LEU A 35 -4.57 5.74 8.39
N GLY A 36 -4.38 4.89 7.38
CA GLY A 36 -4.76 5.18 6.00
C GLY A 36 -6.26 5.49 5.85
N ALA A 37 -7.12 4.80 6.58
CA ALA A 37 -8.56 5.07 6.58
C ALA A 37 -8.91 6.42 7.23
N VAL A 38 -8.24 6.80 8.32
CA VAL A 38 -8.42 8.12 8.97
C VAL A 38 -7.97 9.23 8.03
N LEU A 39 -6.79 9.09 7.42
CA LEU A 39 -6.28 10.05 6.42
C LEU A 39 -7.23 10.19 5.22
N ALA A 40 -7.80 9.07 4.74
CA ALA A 40 -8.78 9.10 3.66
C ALA A 40 -10.06 9.84 4.08
N ALA A 41 -10.52 9.67 5.31
CA ALA A 41 -11.69 10.38 5.83
C ALA A 41 -11.44 11.89 5.92
N GLU A 42 -10.25 12.31 6.38
CA GLU A 42 -9.82 13.71 6.41
C GLU A 42 -9.71 14.30 5.00
N TRP A 43 -9.08 13.56 4.08
CA TRP A 43 -8.91 13.98 2.68
C TRP A 43 -10.24 14.11 1.93
N MET A 44 -11.22 13.26 2.27
CA MET A 44 -12.56 13.29 1.68
C MET A 44 -13.42 14.48 2.12
N GLN A 45 -12.96 15.31 3.07
CA GLN A 45 -13.69 16.50 3.48
C GLN A 45 -14.03 17.36 2.26
N ASP A 46 -15.31 17.71 2.14
CA ASP A 46 -15.90 18.50 1.05
C ASP A 46 -15.82 17.88 -0.37
N LYS A 47 -15.42 16.61 -0.50
CA LYS A 47 -15.44 15.85 -1.76
C LYS A 47 -16.74 15.06 -1.92
N LYS A 48 -17.23 14.96 -3.15
CA LYS A 48 -18.42 14.17 -3.51
C LYS A 48 -18.11 13.26 -4.68
N GLY A 49 -18.41 11.98 -4.52
CA GLY A 49 -18.14 10.96 -5.55
C GLY A 49 -17.39 9.78 -4.97
N PHE A 50 -16.94 8.90 -5.87
CA PHE A 50 -16.13 7.74 -5.52
C PHE A 50 -14.67 8.05 -5.81
N TYR A 51 -13.81 7.78 -4.84
CA TYR A 51 -12.38 8.01 -4.93
C TYR A 51 -11.63 6.79 -4.43
N THR A 52 -10.44 6.62 -4.96
CA THR A 52 -9.50 5.53 -4.65
C THR A 52 -8.31 6.07 -3.86
N VAL A 53 -7.51 5.16 -3.30
CA VAL A 53 -6.24 5.50 -2.66
C VAL A 53 -5.26 6.13 -3.66
N HIS A 54 -5.38 5.78 -4.94
CA HIS A 54 -4.60 6.36 -6.03
C HIS A 54 -4.91 7.85 -6.22
N ASP A 55 -6.20 8.22 -6.18
CA ASP A 55 -6.63 9.63 -6.23
C ASP A 55 -6.14 10.42 -5.02
N MET A 56 -6.15 9.79 -3.84
CA MET A 56 -5.69 10.41 -2.59
C MET A 56 -4.19 10.72 -2.60
N PHE A 57 -3.37 9.79 -3.07
CA PHE A 57 -1.91 9.96 -3.12
C PHE A 57 -1.40 10.62 -4.40
N ASN A 58 -2.29 10.97 -5.34
CA ASN A 58 -1.96 11.57 -6.63
C ASN A 58 -0.82 10.82 -7.34
N PHE A 59 -0.94 9.50 -7.41
CA PHE A 59 0.03 8.69 -8.13
C PHE A 59 -0.13 8.93 -9.63
N THR A 60 0.60 9.86 -10.22
CA THR A 60 0.59 10.04 -11.67
C THR A 60 1.44 8.93 -12.32
N PHE A 61 0.89 8.22 -13.30
CA PHE A 61 1.68 7.37 -14.21
C PHE A 61 2.14 8.17 -15.42
#